data_AF-A0A7C0YX38-F1
#
_entry.id   AF-A0A7C0YX38-F1
#
_cell.length_a   1.000
_cell.length_b   1.000
_cell.length_c   1.000
_cell.angle_alpha   90.00
_cell.angle_beta   90.00
_cell.angle_gamma   90.00
#
_symmetry.space_group_name_H-M   'P 1'
#
loop_
_entity.id
_entity.type
_entity.pdbx_description
1 polymer ?
#
loop_
_entity_poly.entity_id
_entity_poly.type
_entity_poly.pdbx_seq_one_letter_code
_entity_poly.pdbx_strand_id
1 'polypeptide(L)'
;MREKFVKLVERSGASGELLILNIDKLSLSFENGKFKNIEEGKNGGIAVRVIKDGKLGFSFSTDAEDVESVVDESLTVSKFGDKVDFQFVEGGSADEKNFYDERIEKEEREKFIEEGEKVIEELKAFKKEIEPFFYMERDIITKEIITTNGFEGRIKKTVITFALGGQIMREGDFLTIYDSKSFSSMDLVNIESSVKKVKEQFINAENT
;
A
#
# COMPACT_ATOMS: atom_id res chain seq x y z
N MET A 1 11.95 17.47 11.86
CA MET A 1 11.04 17.64 10.71
C MET A 1 9.78 18.43 11.04
N ARG A 2 8.86 17.93 11.89
CA ARG A 2 7.55 18.58 12.18
C ARG A 2 7.65 20.05 12.61
N GLU A 3 8.44 20.34 13.64
CA GLU A 3 8.63 21.73 14.10
C GLU A 3 9.25 22.63 13.02
N LYS A 4 10.12 22.06 12.18
CA LYS A 4 10.78 22.76 11.07
C LYS A 4 9.74 23.14 10.01
N PHE A 5 8.89 22.18 9.62
CA PHE A 5 7.74 22.41 8.73
C PHE A 5 6.84 23.54 9.22
N VAL A 6 6.36 23.46 10.48
CA VAL A 6 5.47 24.47 11.06
C VAL A 6 6.13 25.86 11.02
N LYS A 7 7.38 25.97 11.49
CA LYS A 7 8.14 27.24 11.48
C LYS A 7 8.30 27.82 10.08
N LEU A 8 8.59 27.00 9.06
CA LEU A 8 8.78 27.47 7.68
C LEU A 8 7.48 28.01 7.09
N VAL A 9 6.38 27.27 7.23
CA VAL A 9 5.09 27.65 6.67
C VAL A 9 4.53 28.90 7.37
N GLU A 10 4.57 28.95 8.70
CA GLU A 10 4.10 30.13 9.47
C GLU A 10 4.88 31.40 9.13
N ARG A 11 6.21 31.31 9.00
CA ARG A 11 7.06 32.45 8.60
C ARG A 11 6.71 33.01 7.22
N SER A 12 6.22 32.15 6.32
CA SER A 12 5.75 32.58 5.00
C SER A 12 4.38 33.27 5.04
N GLY A 13 3.69 33.26 6.20
CA GLY A 13 2.32 33.74 6.36
C GLY A 13 1.30 32.90 5.59
N ALA A 14 1.57 31.60 5.44
CA ALA A 14 0.66 30.62 4.88
C ALA A 14 0.14 29.70 6.01
N SER A 15 -0.86 28.89 5.70
CA SER A 15 -1.19 27.68 6.47
C SER A 15 -0.74 26.45 5.69
N GLY A 16 -0.53 25.32 6.36
CA GLY A 16 -0.07 24.11 5.69
C GLY A 16 -0.47 22.81 6.36
N GLU A 17 -0.36 21.73 5.59
CA GLU A 17 -0.48 20.35 6.02
C GLU A 17 0.72 19.55 5.50
N LEU A 18 1.34 18.78 6.39
CA LEU A 18 2.40 17.82 6.11
C LEU A 18 1.85 16.41 6.26
N LEU A 19 1.93 15.62 5.21
CA LEU A 19 1.77 14.17 5.24
C LEU A 19 3.15 13.50 5.28
N ILE A 20 3.35 12.60 6.22
CA ILE A 20 4.52 11.70 6.26
C ILE A 20 4.01 10.28 6.06
N LEU A 21 4.56 9.59 5.06
CA LEU A 21 4.22 8.22 4.72
C LEU A 21 5.46 7.34 4.84
N ASN A 22 5.33 6.25 5.59
CA ASN A 22 6.34 5.19 5.66
C ASN A 22 5.65 3.84 5.40
N ILE A 23 6.24 3.02 4.55
CA ILE A 23 5.77 1.70 4.15
C ILE A 23 6.96 0.75 4.23
N ASP A 24 6.94 -0.18 5.18
CA ASP A 24 7.82 -1.33 5.18
C ASP A 24 7.11 -2.50 4.51
N LYS A 25 7.66 -2.98 3.40
CA LYS A 25 7.08 -4.02 2.54
C LYS A 25 7.93 -5.28 2.55
N LEU A 26 7.27 -6.43 2.60
CA LEU A 26 7.83 -7.75 2.29
C LEU A 26 6.92 -8.43 1.26
N SER A 27 7.44 -8.81 0.10
CA SER A 27 6.66 -9.54 -0.91
C SER A 27 7.39 -10.77 -1.44
N LEU A 28 6.60 -11.74 -1.89
CA LEU A 28 7.03 -13.00 -2.44
C LEU A 28 6.23 -13.30 -3.71
N SER A 29 6.89 -13.82 -4.74
CA SER A 29 6.19 -14.29 -5.93
C SER A 29 6.66 -15.65 -6.42
N PHE A 30 5.71 -16.41 -6.95
CA PHE A 30 5.89 -17.61 -7.75
C PHE A 30 5.31 -17.36 -9.14
N GLU A 31 6.08 -17.70 -10.16
CA GLU A 31 5.66 -17.63 -11.56
C GLU A 31 5.95 -18.95 -12.25
N ASN A 32 5.03 -19.38 -13.13
CA ASN A 32 5.11 -20.63 -13.88
C ASN A 32 5.41 -21.83 -12.97
N GLY A 33 4.80 -21.82 -11.77
CA GLY A 33 4.96 -22.82 -10.73
C GLY A 33 6.33 -22.89 -10.09
N LYS A 34 7.14 -21.83 -10.13
CA LYS A 34 8.46 -21.79 -9.49
C LYS A 34 8.59 -20.53 -8.64
N PHE A 35 9.29 -20.65 -7.52
CA PHE A 35 9.71 -19.49 -6.73
C PHE A 35 10.49 -18.53 -7.64
N LYS A 36 10.08 -17.27 -7.67
CA LYS A 36 10.72 -16.24 -8.49
C LYS A 36 11.60 -15.32 -7.65
N ASN A 37 11.02 -14.65 -6.67
CA ASN A 37 11.74 -13.70 -5.83
C ASN A 37 11.06 -13.51 -4.47
N ILE A 38 11.86 -13.04 -3.51
CA ILE A 38 11.40 -12.41 -2.30
C ILE A 38 12.05 -11.03 -2.23
N GLU A 39 11.27 -10.00 -1.96
CA GLU A 39 11.68 -8.61 -2.00
C GLU A 39 11.30 -7.92 -0.70
N GLU A 40 12.24 -7.18 -0.13
CA GLU A 40 11.99 -6.26 0.97
C GLU A 40 12.23 -4.84 0.49
N GLY A 41 11.30 -3.96 0.83
CA GLY A 41 11.34 -2.56 0.44
C GLY A 41 10.97 -1.67 1.60
N LYS A 42 11.65 -0.54 1.70
CA LYS A 42 11.20 0.59 2.50
C LYS A 42 10.87 1.71 1.55
N ASN A 43 9.60 2.06 1.51
CA ASN A 43 9.07 3.12 0.67
C ASN A 43 8.47 4.21 1.57
N GLY A 44 8.37 5.42 1.04
CA GLY A 44 7.82 6.51 1.81
C GLY A 44 8.19 7.86 1.23
N GLY A 45 7.87 8.88 2.01
CA GLY A 45 8.15 10.25 1.66
C GLY A 45 7.31 11.22 2.45
N ILE A 46 7.46 12.47 2.08
CA ILE A 46 6.68 13.59 2.62
C ILE A 46 5.93 14.27 1.50
N ALA A 47 4.75 14.79 1.83
CA ALA A 47 3.99 15.66 0.93
C ALA A 47 3.49 16.86 1.72
N VAL A 48 3.60 18.04 1.13
CA VAL A 48 3.18 19.30 1.75
C VAL A 48 2.10 19.94 0.90
N ARG A 49 1.02 20.37 1.56
CA ARG A 49 0.04 21.31 1.02
C ARG A 49 0.18 22.63 1.76
N VAL A 50 0.08 23.74 1.05
CA VAL A 50 0.03 25.09 1.65
C VAL A 50 -1.13 25.89 1.08
N ILE A 51 -1.72 26.76 1.89
CA ILE A 51 -2.66 27.78 1.44
C ILE A 51 -2.06 29.14 1.75
N LYS A 52 -1.68 29.88 0.69
CA LYS A 52 -1.11 31.23 0.77
C LYS A 52 -1.99 32.18 -0.04
N ASP A 53 -2.42 33.28 0.59
CA ASP A 53 -3.31 34.28 -0.04
C ASP A 53 -4.56 33.66 -0.68
N GLY A 54 -5.09 32.61 -0.03
CA GLY A 54 -6.27 31.85 -0.47
C GLY A 54 -6.01 30.86 -1.62
N LYS A 55 -4.75 30.67 -2.05
CA LYS A 55 -4.38 29.76 -3.14
C LYS A 55 -3.64 28.52 -2.66
N LEU A 56 -3.96 27.36 -3.24
CA LEU A 56 -3.37 26.07 -2.88
C LEU A 56 -2.03 25.83 -3.59
N GLY A 57 -1.03 25.39 -2.85
CA GLY A 57 0.23 24.86 -3.36
C GLY A 57 0.48 23.44 -2.87
N PHE A 58 1.17 22.63 -3.67
CA PHE A 58 1.48 21.25 -3.33
C PHE A 58 2.84 20.84 -3.91
N SER A 59 3.63 20.13 -3.11
CA SER A 59 4.81 19.37 -3.55
C SER A 59 5.01 18.13 -2.68
N PHE A 60 5.87 17.22 -3.11
CA PHE A 60 6.22 16.00 -2.39
C PHE A 60 7.66 15.57 -2.69
N SER A 61 8.25 14.78 -1.80
CA SER A 61 9.55 14.14 -1.99
C SER A 61 9.57 12.74 -1.39
N THR A 62 10.33 11.84 -2.01
CA THR A 62 10.65 10.52 -1.43
C THR A 62 11.78 10.60 -0.40
N ASP A 63 12.52 11.72 -0.36
CA ASP A 63 13.45 12.01 0.73
C ASP A 63 12.69 12.73 1.85
N ALA A 64 12.46 12.00 2.96
CA ALA A 64 11.71 12.53 4.08
C ALA A 64 12.43 13.71 4.77
N GLU A 65 13.76 13.80 4.66
CA GLU A 65 14.53 14.86 5.31
C GLU A 65 14.48 16.20 4.54
N ASP A 66 14.03 16.18 3.28
CA ASP A 66 14.00 17.34 2.37
C ASP A 66 12.78 18.27 2.56
N VAL A 67 12.35 18.44 3.82
CA VAL A 67 11.14 19.22 4.15
C VAL A 67 11.25 20.70 3.77
N GLU A 68 12.46 21.26 3.70
CA GLU A 68 12.67 22.66 3.29
C GLU A 68 12.32 22.86 1.82
N SER A 69 12.93 22.08 0.94
CA SER A 69 12.70 22.20 -0.51
C SER A 69 11.23 21.95 -0.85
N VAL A 70 10.61 20.94 -0.23
CA VAL A 70 9.20 20.61 -0.44
C VAL A 70 8.28 21.75 0.00
N VAL A 71 8.59 22.45 1.10
CA VAL A 71 7.82 23.65 1.53
C VAL A 71 8.01 24.80 0.54
N ASP A 72 9.26 25.10 0.14
CA ASP A 72 9.58 26.20 -0.77
C ASP A 72 8.93 26.01 -2.15
N GLU A 73 8.93 24.79 -2.66
CA GLU A 73 8.24 24.41 -3.89
C GLU A 73 6.73 24.55 -3.74
N SER A 74 6.15 24.05 -2.65
CA SER A 74 4.71 24.19 -2.39
C SER A 74 4.29 25.67 -2.36
N LEU A 75 5.08 26.54 -1.71
CA LEU A 75 4.84 27.99 -1.69
C LEU A 75 5.00 28.62 -3.07
N THR A 76 5.97 28.17 -3.87
CA THR A 76 6.15 28.65 -5.24
C THR A 76 4.97 28.28 -6.13
N VAL A 77 4.50 27.04 -6.05
CA VAL A 77 3.32 26.54 -6.78
C VAL A 77 2.06 27.30 -6.39
N SER A 78 1.90 27.66 -5.10
CA SER A 78 0.72 28.38 -4.62
C SER A 78 0.45 29.72 -5.33
N LYS A 79 1.49 30.37 -5.88
CA LYS A 79 1.35 31.62 -6.66
C LYS A 79 0.44 31.44 -7.89
N PHE A 80 0.47 30.25 -8.47
CA PHE A 80 -0.31 29.84 -9.65
C PHE A 80 -1.49 28.93 -9.29
N GLY A 81 -1.63 28.56 -8.01
CA GLY A 81 -2.67 27.68 -7.52
C GLY A 81 -4.07 28.29 -7.61
N ASP A 82 -5.06 27.39 -7.66
CA ASP A 82 -6.46 27.77 -7.59
C ASP A 82 -6.82 28.32 -6.22
N LYS A 83 -7.81 29.24 -6.21
CA LYS A 83 -8.39 29.71 -4.96
C LYS A 83 -9.19 28.59 -4.32
N VAL A 84 -9.06 28.47 -2.99
CA VAL A 84 -9.79 27.49 -2.19
C VAL A 84 -10.63 28.17 -1.12
N ASP A 85 -11.75 27.55 -0.77
CA ASP A 85 -12.72 28.00 0.24
C ASP A 85 -12.72 27.13 1.50
N PHE A 86 -11.76 26.22 1.61
CA PHE A 86 -11.52 25.39 2.79
C PHE A 86 -10.27 25.84 3.55
N GLN A 87 -10.15 25.34 4.78
CA GLN A 87 -8.99 25.51 5.64
C GLN A 87 -8.51 24.13 6.11
N PHE A 88 -7.24 24.03 6.51
CA PHE A 88 -6.73 22.81 7.13
C PHE A 88 -7.35 22.59 8.51
N VAL A 89 -7.48 21.32 8.89
CA VAL A 89 -8.09 20.89 10.16
C VAL A 89 -7.42 21.58 11.35
N GLU A 90 -8.24 22.11 12.25
CA GLU A 90 -7.83 22.77 13.48
C GLU A 90 -7.87 21.80 14.66
N GLY A 91 -6.75 21.65 15.37
CA GLY A 91 -6.66 20.85 16.59
C GLY A 91 -7.09 19.38 16.46
N GLY A 92 -6.95 18.63 17.55
CA GLY A 92 -7.39 17.23 17.63
C GLY A 92 -6.36 16.19 17.18
N SER A 93 -6.77 14.93 17.22
CA SER A 93 -5.97 13.76 16.90
C SER A 93 -6.76 12.75 16.08
N ALA A 94 -6.06 11.79 15.47
CA ALA A 94 -6.73 10.65 14.85
C ALA A 94 -7.44 9.78 15.90
N ASP A 95 -8.62 9.24 15.54
CA ASP A 95 -9.28 8.19 16.33
C ASP A 95 -8.38 6.95 16.41
N GLU A 96 -8.22 6.37 17.60
CA GLU A 96 -7.56 5.08 17.82
C GLU A 96 -8.43 3.93 17.28
N LYS A 97 -8.54 3.83 15.95
CA LYS A 97 -9.02 2.60 15.31
C LYS A 97 -7.84 1.67 15.11
N ASN A 98 -7.94 0.46 15.66
CA ASN A 98 -6.89 -0.53 15.51
C ASN A 98 -6.93 -1.16 14.11
N PHE A 99 -6.11 -0.63 13.20
CA PHE A 99 -5.86 -1.21 11.87
C PHE A 99 -4.56 -2.03 11.84
N TYR A 100 -4.05 -2.38 13.02
CA TYR A 100 -2.76 -3.00 13.22
C TYR A 100 -2.93 -4.38 13.84
N ASP A 101 -2.53 -5.39 13.08
CA ASP A 101 -2.37 -6.76 13.56
C ASP A 101 -0.88 -7.09 13.65
N GLU A 102 -0.38 -7.30 14.87
CA GLU A 102 1.03 -7.61 15.13
C GLU A 102 1.45 -8.95 14.51
N ARG A 103 0.52 -9.90 14.34
CA ARG A 103 0.81 -11.19 13.69
C ARG A 103 1.25 -10.99 12.25
N ILE A 104 0.59 -10.07 11.54
CA ILE A 104 1.00 -9.70 10.19
C ILE A 104 2.43 -9.12 10.20
N GLU A 105 2.75 -8.19 11.11
CA GLU A 105 4.11 -7.60 11.22
C GLU A 105 5.18 -8.65 11.54
N LYS A 106 4.86 -9.65 12.36
CA LYS A 106 5.82 -10.68 12.79
C LYS A 106 5.86 -11.90 11.87
N GLU A 107 5.00 -11.98 10.87
CA GLU A 107 4.95 -13.12 9.96
C GLU A 107 6.33 -13.32 9.29
N GLU A 108 6.85 -14.54 9.39
CA GLU A 108 8.19 -14.89 8.94
C GLU A 108 8.21 -15.13 7.42
N ARG A 109 9.37 -14.88 6.79
CA ARG A 109 9.53 -15.06 5.34
C ARG A 109 9.28 -16.51 4.92
N GLU A 110 9.72 -17.43 5.77
CA GLU A 110 9.59 -18.87 5.59
C GLU A 110 8.11 -19.27 5.49
N LYS A 111 7.23 -18.65 6.28
CA LYS A 111 5.78 -18.89 6.21
C LYS A 111 5.18 -18.48 4.88
N PHE A 112 5.63 -17.37 4.31
CA PHE A 112 5.18 -16.93 2.98
C PHE A 112 5.59 -17.95 1.91
N ILE A 113 6.83 -18.47 2.00
CA ILE A 113 7.36 -19.47 1.07
C ILE A 113 6.56 -20.77 1.18
N GLU A 114 6.36 -21.28 2.39
CA GLU A 114 5.56 -22.49 2.65
C GLU A 114 4.14 -22.38 2.07
N GLU A 115 3.45 -21.25 2.29
CA GLU A 115 2.11 -21.02 1.75
C GLU A 115 2.11 -20.95 0.21
N GLY A 116 3.11 -20.29 -0.39
CA GLY A 116 3.24 -20.25 -1.84
C GLY A 116 3.52 -21.61 -2.45
N GLU A 117 4.44 -22.40 -1.88
CA GLU A 117 4.72 -23.77 -2.31
C GLU A 117 3.47 -24.64 -2.24
N LYS A 118 2.72 -24.59 -1.12
CA LYS A 118 1.46 -25.31 -0.95
C LYS A 118 0.44 -24.95 -2.05
N VAL A 119 0.24 -23.67 -2.33
CA VAL A 119 -0.69 -23.22 -3.39
C VAL A 119 -0.26 -23.71 -4.77
N ILE A 120 1.03 -23.59 -5.08
CA ILE A 120 1.58 -24.01 -6.37
C ILE A 120 1.45 -25.53 -6.56
N GLU A 121 1.80 -26.32 -5.55
CA GLU A 121 1.64 -27.78 -5.59
C GLU A 121 0.18 -28.19 -5.77
N GLU A 122 -0.72 -27.55 -5.03
CA GLU A 122 -2.15 -27.85 -5.07
C GLU A 122 -2.77 -27.54 -6.45
N LEU A 123 -2.39 -26.44 -7.10
CA LEU A 123 -2.87 -26.09 -8.44
C LEU A 123 -2.25 -26.99 -9.54
N LYS A 124 -0.96 -27.34 -9.43
CA LYS A 124 -0.33 -28.31 -10.35
C LYS A 124 -0.96 -29.70 -10.27
N ALA A 125 -1.26 -30.16 -9.06
CA ALA A 125 -1.89 -31.46 -8.83
C ALA A 125 -3.33 -31.50 -9.35
N PHE A 126 -4.03 -30.36 -9.30
CA PHE A 126 -5.39 -30.23 -9.82
C PHE A 126 -5.45 -30.38 -11.34
N LYS A 127 -4.59 -29.68 -12.09
CA LYS A 127 -4.53 -29.83 -13.55
C LYS A 127 -3.14 -29.48 -14.11
N LYS A 128 -2.52 -30.42 -14.83
CA LYS A 128 -1.15 -30.29 -15.38
C LYS A 128 -0.98 -29.19 -16.44
N GLU A 129 -2.04 -28.82 -17.14
CA GLU A 129 -2.02 -27.74 -18.14
C GLU A 129 -1.93 -26.34 -17.52
N ILE A 130 -2.21 -26.21 -16.22
CA ILE A 130 -2.15 -24.94 -15.54
C ILE A 130 -0.69 -24.58 -15.26
N GLU A 131 -0.30 -23.38 -15.66
CA GLU A 131 0.90 -22.69 -15.19
C GLU A 131 0.51 -21.82 -13.99
N PRO A 132 0.69 -22.30 -12.74
CA PRO A 132 0.20 -21.59 -11.57
C PRO A 132 1.13 -20.45 -11.18
N PHE A 133 0.55 -19.46 -10.53
CA PHE A 133 1.28 -18.36 -9.92
C PHE A 133 0.70 -18.05 -8.54
N PHE A 134 1.55 -17.46 -7.71
CA PHE A 134 1.18 -17.02 -6.38
C PHE A 134 1.94 -15.73 -6.04
N TYR A 135 1.25 -14.80 -5.40
CA TYR A 135 1.80 -13.57 -4.89
C TYR A 135 1.33 -13.40 -3.46
N MET A 136 2.23 -13.01 -2.57
CA MET A 136 1.88 -12.58 -1.23
C MET A 136 2.72 -11.37 -0.84
N GLU A 137 2.10 -10.41 -0.16
CA GLU A 137 2.71 -9.18 0.27
C GLU A 137 2.21 -8.82 1.66
N ARG A 138 3.12 -8.34 2.50
CA ARG A 138 2.81 -7.62 3.72
C ARG A 138 3.32 -6.20 3.62
N ASP A 139 2.47 -5.26 4.00
CA ASP A 139 2.83 -3.87 4.26
C ASP A 139 2.61 -3.49 5.72
N ILE A 140 3.59 -2.80 6.31
CA ILE A 140 3.47 -2.06 7.56
C ILE A 140 3.49 -0.59 7.20
N ILE A 141 2.35 0.08 7.37
CA ILE A 141 2.13 1.44 6.89
C ILE A 141 1.98 2.37 8.10
N THR A 142 2.85 3.37 8.19
CA THR A 142 2.67 4.51 9.11
C THR A 142 2.30 5.74 8.30
N LYS A 143 1.20 6.40 8.68
CA LYS A 143 0.80 7.70 8.13
C LYS A 143 0.71 8.72 9.25
N GLU A 144 1.31 9.87 9.03
CA GLU A 144 1.25 11.00 9.96
C GLU A 144 0.78 12.24 9.20
N ILE A 145 -0.13 12.98 9.79
CA ILE A 145 -0.61 14.26 9.27
C ILE A 145 -0.41 15.31 10.36
N ILE A 146 0.24 16.41 10.00
CA ILE A 146 0.44 17.58 10.85
C ILE A 146 -0.08 18.80 10.12
N THR A 147 -0.86 19.65 10.77
CA THR A 147 -1.27 20.95 10.23
C THR A 147 -0.63 22.10 11.02
N THR A 148 -0.41 23.24 10.37
CA THR A 148 -0.03 24.48 11.09
C THR A 148 -1.12 24.96 12.05
N ASN A 149 -2.34 24.44 11.91
CA ASN A 149 -3.50 24.77 12.75
C ASN A 149 -3.62 23.84 13.98
N GLY A 150 -2.59 23.03 14.26
CA GLY A 150 -2.47 22.26 15.51
C GLY A 150 -3.09 20.87 15.49
N PHE A 151 -3.51 20.35 14.33
CA PHE A 151 -3.89 18.93 14.22
C PHE A 151 -2.64 18.06 14.12
N GLU A 152 -2.61 16.97 14.89
CA GLU A 152 -1.60 15.91 14.79
C GLU A 152 -2.27 14.54 14.81
N GLY A 153 -2.26 13.85 13.67
CA GLY A 153 -2.80 12.51 13.53
C GLY A 153 -1.72 11.51 13.15
N ARG A 154 -1.71 10.34 13.78
CA ARG A 154 -0.85 9.22 13.40
C ARG A 154 -1.65 7.94 13.39
N ILE A 155 -1.52 7.17 12.31
CA ILE A 155 -2.04 5.81 12.24
C ILE A 155 -0.93 4.84 11.85
N LYS A 156 -0.93 3.67 12.47
CA LYS A 156 -0.15 2.50 12.05
C LYS A 156 -1.14 1.44 11.57
N LYS A 157 -0.86 0.85 10.41
CA LYS A 157 -1.72 -0.16 9.77
C LYS A 157 -0.86 -1.32 9.29
N THR A 158 -1.36 -2.54 9.42
CA THR A 158 -0.82 -3.68 8.68
C THR A 158 -1.78 -4.11 7.58
N VAL A 159 -1.22 -4.54 6.46
CA VAL A 159 -1.96 -5.13 5.35
C VAL A 159 -1.24 -6.41 4.93
N ILE A 160 -2.00 -7.47 4.71
CA ILE A 160 -1.55 -8.65 4.01
C ILE A 160 -2.41 -8.83 2.76
N THR A 161 -1.76 -8.97 1.62
CA THR A 161 -2.38 -9.15 0.32
C THR A 161 -1.88 -10.45 -0.28
N PHE A 162 -2.77 -11.22 -0.91
CA PHE A 162 -2.35 -12.32 -1.76
C PHE A 162 -3.13 -12.32 -3.07
N ALA A 163 -2.50 -12.88 -4.10
CA ALA A 163 -3.14 -13.23 -5.35
C ALA A 163 -2.67 -14.62 -5.76
N LEU A 164 -3.59 -15.45 -6.24
CA LEU A 164 -3.28 -16.81 -6.67
C LEU A 164 -4.11 -17.18 -7.87
N GLY A 165 -3.56 -18.01 -8.74
CA GLY A 165 -4.24 -18.40 -9.95
C GLY A 165 -3.38 -19.26 -10.85
N GLY A 166 -3.81 -19.36 -12.09
CA GLY A 166 -3.00 -19.98 -13.12
C GLY A 166 -3.41 -19.58 -14.52
N GLN A 167 -2.56 -19.96 -15.46
CA GLN A 167 -2.71 -19.69 -16.88
C GLN A 167 -2.76 -21.00 -17.64
N ILE A 168 -3.60 -21.07 -18.67
CA ILE A 168 -3.57 -22.14 -19.68
C ILE A 168 -3.30 -21.47 -21.02
N MET A 169 -2.20 -21.85 -21.65
CA MET A 169 -1.80 -21.33 -22.96
C MET A 169 -2.01 -22.41 -24.02
N ARG A 170 -2.79 -22.07 -25.05
CA ARG A 170 -3.02 -22.91 -26.24
C ARG A 170 -2.82 -22.05 -27.48
N GLU A 171 -2.65 -22.67 -28.64
CA GLU A 171 -2.51 -21.93 -29.89
C GLU A 171 -3.79 -21.11 -30.17
N GLY A 172 -3.67 -19.79 -30.15
CA GLY A 172 -4.80 -18.87 -30.36
C GLY A 172 -5.73 -18.67 -29.16
N ASP A 173 -5.41 -19.24 -27.99
CA ASP A 173 -6.24 -19.15 -26.78
C ASP A 173 -5.39 -19.00 -25.51
N PHE A 174 -5.74 -18.03 -24.67
CA PHE A 174 -5.05 -17.68 -23.44
C PHE A 174 -6.09 -17.47 -22.33
N LEU A 175 -6.12 -18.40 -21.37
CA LEU A 175 -7.03 -18.34 -20.25
C LEU A 175 -6.25 -18.08 -18.96
N THR A 176 -6.62 -17.02 -18.24
CA THR A 176 -6.13 -16.75 -16.88
C THR A 176 -7.29 -16.72 -15.92
N ILE A 177 -7.19 -17.49 -14.84
CA ILE A 177 -8.16 -17.51 -13.75
C ILE A 177 -7.40 -17.29 -12.45
N TYR A 178 -7.89 -16.36 -11.63
CA TYR A 178 -7.25 -15.98 -10.39
C TYR A 178 -8.24 -15.41 -9.37
N ASP A 179 -7.82 -15.39 -8.12
CA ASP A 179 -8.47 -14.68 -7.03
C ASP A 179 -7.43 -13.85 -6.28
N SER A 180 -7.82 -12.68 -5.79
CA SER A 180 -6.97 -11.84 -4.95
C SER A 180 -7.75 -11.23 -3.80
N LYS A 181 -7.10 -11.10 -2.65
CA LYS A 181 -7.69 -10.55 -1.44
C LYS A 181 -6.65 -9.76 -0.64
N SER A 182 -7.12 -8.76 0.10
CA SER A 182 -6.32 -7.95 1.02
C SER A 182 -7.04 -7.81 2.35
N PHE A 183 -6.28 -7.94 3.45
CA PHE A 183 -6.81 -7.90 4.81
C PHE A 183 -5.91 -7.08 5.73
N SER A 184 -6.49 -6.55 6.80
CA SER A 184 -5.75 -5.90 7.91
C SER A 184 -5.84 -6.68 9.21
N SER A 185 -6.31 -7.92 9.15
CA SER A 185 -6.40 -8.85 10.27
C SER A 185 -6.06 -10.25 9.77
N MET A 186 -5.18 -10.93 10.49
CA MET A 186 -4.77 -12.29 10.17
C MET A 186 -5.94 -13.27 10.29
N ASP A 187 -6.93 -12.99 11.14
CA ASP A 187 -8.11 -13.86 11.34
C ASP A 187 -8.98 -13.99 10.08
N LEU A 188 -8.86 -13.05 9.14
CA LEU A 188 -9.62 -13.04 7.89
C LEU A 188 -8.88 -13.72 6.74
N VAL A 189 -7.59 -14.01 6.89
CA VAL A 189 -6.76 -14.59 5.83
C VAL A 189 -7.16 -16.04 5.61
N ASN A 190 -7.69 -16.34 4.43
CA ASN A 190 -8.09 -17.68 4.05
C ASN A 190 -7.74 -17.96 2.58
N ILE A 191 -6.51 -18.41 2.36
CA ILE A 191 -5.95 -18.73 1.04
C ILE A 191 -6.64 -19.95 0.44
N GLU A 192 -6.95 -20.97 1.25
CA GLU A 192 -7.61 -22.21 0.80
C GLU A 192 -8.97 -21.94 0.15
N SER A 193 -9.74 -20.97 0.67
CA SER A 193 -11.02 -20.56 0.06
C SER A 193 -10.83 -19.99 -1.35
N SER A 194 -9.73 -19.28 -1.59
CA SER A 194 -9.37 -18.72 -2.89
C SER A 194 -8.88 -19.81 -3.85
N VAL A 195 -8.12 -20.79 -3.36
CA VAL A 195 -7.72 -21.96 -4.16
C VAL A 195 -8.95 -22.74 -4.63
N LYS A 196 -9.90 -23.03 -3.74
CA LYS A 196 -11.16 -23.70 -4.09
C LYS A 196 -11.93 -22.94 -5.18
N LYS A 197 -12.08 -21.63 -5.00
CA LYS A 197 -12.74 -20.75 -5.97
C LYS A 197 -12.05 -20.78 -7.34
N VAL A 198 -10.72 -20.71 -7.39
CA VAL A 198 -9.96 -20.77 -8.65
C VAL A 198 -10.16 -22.12 -9.35
N LYS A 199 -10.12 -23.24 -8.62
CA LYS A 199 -10.38 -24.57 -9.18
C LYS A 199 -11.79 -24.69 -9.77
N GLU A 200 -12.81 -24.22 -9.04
CA GLU A 200 -14.19 -24.20 -9.51
C GLU A 200 -14.34 -23.37 -10.80
N GLN A 201 -13.67 -22.21 -10.87
CA GLN A 201 -13.69 -21.37 -12.05
C GLN A 201 -13.02 -22.03 -13.27
N PHE A 202 -11.94 -22.78 -13.07
CA PHE A 202 -11.34 -23.59 -14.15
C PHE A 202 -12.30 -24.68 -14.65
N ILE A 203 -13.01 -25.37 -13.75
CA ILE A 203 -14.04 -26.36 -14.14
C ILE A 203 -15.14 -25.69 -14.96
N ASN A 204 -15.60 -24.51 -14.54
CA ASN A 204 -16.67 -23.80 -15.24
C ASN A 204 -16.24 -23.34 -16.63
N ALA A 205 -15.00 -22.87 -16.79
CA ALA A 205 -14.47 -22.40 -18.07
C ALA A 205 -14.35 -23.50 -19.14
N GLU A 206 -14.23 -24.77 -18.73
CA GLU A 206 -14.24 -25.92 -19.66
C GLU A 206 -15.63 -26.31 -20.16
N ASN A 207 -16.68 -25.84 -19.49
CA ASN A 207 -18.08 -26.15 -19.82
C ASN A 207 -18.76 -25.05 -20.67
N THR A 208 -17.98 -24.09 -21.16
CA THR A 208 -18.40 -22.98 -22.04
C THR A 208 -17.77 -23.09 -23.41
#